data_AF-A0A8X6IJI3-F1
#
_entry.id   AF-A0A8X6IJI3-F1
#
_cell.length_a   1.000
_cell.length_b   1.000
_cell.length_c   1.000
_cell.angle_alpha   90.00
_cell.angle_beta   90.00
_cell.angle_gamma   90.00
#
_symmetry.space_group_name_H-M   'P 1'
#
loop_
_entity.id
_entity.type
_entity.pdbx_description
1 polymer ?
#
loop_
_entity_poly.entity_id
_entity_poly.type
_entity_poly.pdbx_seq_one_letter_code
_entity_poly.pdbx_strand_id
1 'polypeptide(L)'
;MVTVKNRDAPIRSSDLDGDEYSVLWNDDLIFHRSNEPAGTFHSAQQDAKKNITNSDMIDFLVEYIKNDQVGVVSNAHLVHADQKDIFSDVCIRIADKFSYAVDFAKTGISRHLSPSEKPSKYPDFTEKSDKETYQSKKALGKMFRVARDYESENENASIAYQDVKVDSDLEYPGWEQYKDNAIQSRNKFDALLKTVLRNYGIQHEAEVFSGAFTNLHCRFHERKDREDIEKVVIRCIKRLSKSMHEEFLEEFKDRGDVKQIDVRILQKASAWYVVTYSDSNAKFLSFPWTVAKLLANIKLRKIGDRPLLFSPIVEKMNNQIKLCESKGMLPISMTSNLWQEYRFICDPSLVQLAFRVLLLWAENEKMIEKSGLKNLITFNVFLKLFLHVAEKANYVARKDGNPIISQAKPLFSAASLCLEFFRFCLTLRFYQKFEILEMIPFSIPKYSALSKKCVVAYHQFALAGKFETLEFGDRRKEKCFPMKPVSIDSRLFPEVPVSRTSLRRAQEALRVHSGVEDVSLREISESKKVVVSANGTVQSLKALKAILKKKEQHLTYFFSTGLLPGA
;
A
#
# COMPACT_ATOMS: atom_id res chain seq x y z
N MET A 1 -20.03 11.83 -13.63
CA MET A 1 -19.23 13.05 -13.46
C MET A 1 -19.89 14.11 -14.30
N VAL A 2 -20.54 15.09 -13.67
CA VAL A 2 -21.29 16.14 -14.38
C VAL A 2 -20.43 17.39 -14.35
N THR A 3 -20.03 17.88 -15.52
CA THR A 3 -19.35 19.17 -15.64
C THR A 3 -20.44 20.26 -15.54
N VAL A 4 -20.49 20.94 -14.39
CA VAL A 4 -21.45 22.02 -14.13
C VAL A 4 -21.02 23.25 -14.94
N LYS A 5 -21.67 23.49 -16.09
CA LYS A 5 -21.57 24.76 -16.82
C LYS A 5 -22.66 25.78 -16.45
N ASN A 6 -23.71 25.36 -15.73
CA ASN A 6 -24.80 26.22 -15.27
C ASN A 6 -25.04 26.01 -13.77
N ARG A 7 -25.20 27.12 -13.02
CA ARG A 7 -25.35 27.16 -11.56
C ARG A 7 -26.55 26.36 -11.00
N ASP A 8 -27.50 25.94 -11.84
CA ASP A 8 -28.79 25.40 -11.41
C ASP A 8 -29.08 23.96 -11.85
N ALA A 9 -28.06 23.17 -12.24
CA ALA A 9 -28.26 21.78 -12.66
C ALA A 9 -28.02 20.80 -11.49
N PRO A 10 -29.07 20.22 -10.86
CA PRO A 10 -28.91 19.24 -9.80
C PRO A 10 -28.22 17.98 -10.34
N ILE A 11 -27.13 17.58 -9.67
CA ILE A 11 -26.37 16.39 -10.01
C ILE A 11 -27.09 15.21 -9.38
N ARG A 12 -27.72 14.35 -10.19
CA ARG A 12 -28.27 13.06 -9.72
C ARG A 12 -29.35 13.22 -8.64
N SER A 13 -30.47 13.87 -8.97
CA SER A 13 -31.63 14.06 -8.07
C SER A 13 -31.28 14.52 -6.64
N SER A 14 -30.12 15.17 -6.48
CA SER A 14 -29.53 15.63 -5.23
C SER A 14 -29.98 17.05 -4.96
N ASP A 15 -30.38 17.33 -3.73
CA ASP A 15 -30.81 18.63 -3.26
C ASP A 15 -29.69 19.32 -2.46
N LEU A 16 -30.00 20.48 -1.88
CA LEU A 16 -29.07 21.29 -1.09
C LEU A 16 -29.38 21.20 0.41
N ASP A 17 -30.01 20.11 0.85
CA ASP A 17 -30.43 19.90 2.24
C ASP A 17 -29.30 19.31 3.13
N GLY A 18 -28.15 18.99 2.52
CA GLY A 18 -27.00 18.39 3.18
C GLY A 18 -26.10 17.53 2.28
N ASP A 19 -26.46 17.36 1.01
CA ASP A 19 -25.68 16.55 0.07
C ASP A 19 -24.26 17.09 -0.17
N GLU A 20 -23.30 16.17 -0.16
CA GLU A 20 -21.89 16.45 -0.44
C GLU A 20 -21.56 16.21 -1.92
N TYR A 21 -20.85 17.17 -2.51
CA TYR A 21 -20.46 17.12 -3.91
C TYR A 21 -18.97 16.87 -4.06
N SER A 22 -18.59 15.86 -4.85
CA SER A 22 -17.21 15.64 -5.26
C SER A 22 -16.85 16.58 -6.42
N VAL A 23 -16.04 17.60 -6.16
CA VAL A 23 -15.55 18.54 -7.18
C VAL A 23 -14.14 18.13 -7.60
N LEU A 24 -13.95 17.88 -8.90
CA LEU A 24 -12.66 17.52 -9.49
C LEU A 24 -12.21 18.67 -10.41
N TRP A 25 -11.06 19.26 -10.10
CA TRP A 25 -10.48 20.39 -10.85
C TRP A 25 -9.12 20.06 -11.49
N ASN A 26 -8.61 18.85 -11.29
CA ASN A 26 -7.38 18.41 -11.94
C ASN A 26 -7.68 18.04 -13.39
N ASP A 27 -7.07 18.74 -14.35
CA ASP A 27 -7.29 18.55 -15.79
C ASP A 27 -7.14 17.09 -16.24
N ASP A 28 -6.15 16.36 -15.70
CA ASP A 28 -5.94 14.94 -16.03
C ASP A 28 -7.10 14.02 -15.61
N LEU A 29 -7.96 14.48 -14.69
CA LEU A 29 -9.14 13.77 -14.20
C LEU A 29 -10.44 14.27 -14.85
N ILE A 30 -10.38 15.30 -15.68
CA ILE A 30 -11.54 15.85 -16.38
C ILE A 30 -11.75 15.09 -17.68
N PHE A 31 -12.93 14.50 -17.85
CA PHE A 31 -13.30 13.89 -19.12
C PHE A 31 -13.62 14.98 -20.15
N HIS A 32 -12.81 15.10 -21.21
CA HIS A 32 -13.01 16.08 -22.28
C HIS A 32 -14.09 15.71 -23.32
N ARG A 33 -14.91 14.70 -23.04
CA ARG A 33 -16.05 14.33 -23.89
C ARG A 33 -17.31 15.09 -23.48
N SER A 34 -18.29 15.15 -24.38
CA SER A 34 -19.62 15.68 -24.06
C SER A 34 -20.26 14.93 -22.90
N ASN A 35 -21.02 15.66 -22.06
CA ASN A 35 -21.84 15.05 -21.03
C ASN A 35 -22.94 14.19 -21.67
N GLU A 36 -23.24 13.05 -21.05
CA GLU A 36 -24.38 12.22 -21.42
C GLU A 36 -25.71 12.91 -21.04
N PRO A 37 -26.80 12.66 -21.78
CA PRO A 37 -28.11 13.19 -21.43
C PRO A 37 -28.61 12.63 -20.10
N ALA A 38 -29.51 13.37 -19.45
CA ALA A 38 -30.14 12.92 -18.21
C ALA A 38 -30.95 11.63 -18.42
N GLY A 39 -30.80 10.68 -17.50
CA GLY A 39 -31.62 9.46 -17.50
C GLY A 39 -33.08 9.79 -17.15
N THR A 40 -34.01 9.04 -17.72
CA THR A 40 -35.43 9.13 -17.36
C THR A 40 -35.74 8.06 -16.32
N PHE A 41 -36.00 8.50 -15.09
CA PHE A 41 -36.34 7.63 -13.97
C PHE A 41 -37.72 8.01 -13.43
N HIS A 42 -38.53 7.01 -13.07
CA HIS A 42 -39.89 7.24 -12.60
C HIS A 42 -39.92 7.42 -11.08
N SER A 43 -40.54 8.50 -10.58
CA SER A 43 -40.81 8.65 -9.15
C SER A 43 -42.08 7.90 -8.76
N ALA A 44 -42.00 7.05 -7.74
CA ALA A 44 -43.17 6.49 -7.10
C ALA A 44 -43.77 7.53 -6.14
N GLN A 45 -45.08 7.81 -6.26
CA GLN A 45 -45.82 8.55 -5.25
C GLN A 45 -46.93 7.64 -4.70
N GLN A 46 -46.95 7.46 -3.39
CA GLN A 46 -48.08 6.87 -2.68
C GLN A 46 -48.90 7.99 -2.04
N ASP A 47 -50.21 7.80 -1.96
CA ASP A 47 -51.10 8.70 -1.25
C ASP A 47 -50.79 8.68 0.25
N ALA A 48 -50.60 9.87 0.83
CA ALA A 48 -50.30 10.00 2.25
C ALA A 48 -51.51 9.57 3.11
N LYS A 49 -51.31 8.58 3.99
CA LYS A 49 -52.30 8.20 4.99
C LYS A 49 -52.44 9.32 6.03
N LYS A 50 -53.65 9.88 6.18
CA LYS A 50 -53.91 11.03 7.07
C LYS A 50 -53.79 10.71 8.57
N ASN A 51 -54.09 9.46 8.97
CA ASN A 51 -54.04 9.01 10.37
C ASN A 51 -53.11 7.80 10.48
N ILE A 52 -51.97 7.98 11.15
CA ILE A 52 -50.95 6.95 11.40
C ILE A 52 -51.21 6.31 12.76
N THR A 53 -51.29 4.98 12.81
CA THR A 53 -51.45 4.21 14.05
C THR A 53 -50.16 3.49 14.44
N ASN A 54 -50.07 3.01 15.69
CA ASN A 54 -48.92 2.20 16.13
C ASN A 54 -48.73 0.92 15.31
N SER A 55 -49.81 0.30 14.84
CA SER A 55 -49.74 -0.87 13.95
C SER A 55 -49.05 -0.51 12.65
N ASP A 56 -49.44 0.62 12.03
CA ASP A 56 -48.86 1.06 10.76
C ASP A 56 -47.35 1.30 10.87
N MET A 57 -46.88 1.82 12.02
CA MET A 57 -45.45 2.01 12.26
C MET A 57 -44.70 0.68 12.38
N ILE A 58 -45.28 -0.30 13.08
CA ILE A 58 -44.68 -1.64 13.22
C ILE A 58 -44.65 -2.35 11.85
N ASP A 59 -45.75 -2.29 11.11
CA ASP A 59 -45.88 -2.90 9.79
C ASP A 59 -44.86 -2.30 8.81
N PHE A 60 -44.72 -0.97 8.79
CA PHE A 60 -43.71 -0.30 7.96
C PHE A 60 -42.28 -0.66 8.38
N LEU A 61 -41.98 -0.76 9.67
CA LEU A 61 -40.66 -1.18 10.13
C LEU A 61 -40.33 -2.60 9.64
N VAL A 62 -41.29 -3.53 9.71
CA VAL A 62 -41.12 -4.89 9.19
C VAL A 62 -40.94 -4.87 7.67
N GLU A 63 -41.71 -4.06 6.94
CA GLU A 63 -41.54 -3.90 5.49
C GLU A 63 -40.18 -3.30 5.13
N TYR A 64 -39.70 -2.32 5.89
CA TYR A 64 -38.39 -1.70 5.70
C TYR A 64 -37.26 -2.70 5.87
N ILE A 65 -37.28 -3.48 6.96
CA ILE A 65 -36.27 -4.52 7.19
C ILE A 65 -36.26 -5.57 6.06
N LYS A 66 -37.43 -5.93 5.51
CA LYS A 66 -37.55 -6.88 4.39
C LYS A 66 -37.07 -6.31 3.05
N ASN A 67 -37.23 -4.99 2.86
CA ASN A 67 -37.04 -4.32 1.57
C ASN A 67 -35.79 -3.43 1.49
N ASP A 68 -34.92 -3.43 2.50
CA ASP A 68 -33.62 -2.78 2.40
C ASP A 68 -32.73 -3.50 1.37
N GLN A 69 -32.79 -3.02 0.13
CA GLN A 69 -32.13 -3.64 -1.03
C GLN A 69 -31.10 -2.74 -1.70
N VAL A 70 -30.83 -1.55 -1.16
CA VAL A 70 -29.90 -0.58 -1.74
C VAL A 70 -28.54 -1.22 -2.02
N GLY A 71 -28.00 -1.96 -1.03
CA GLY A 71 -26.74 -2.67 -1.17
C GLY A 71 -26.78 -3.78 -2.22
N VAL A 72 -27.89 -4.51 -2.34
CA VAL A 72 -28.05 -5.63 -3.29
C VAL A 72 -28.12 -5.09 -4.72
N VAL A 73 -28.95 -4.06 -4.96
CA VAL A 73 -29.12 -3.42 -6.27
C VAL A 73 -27.83 -2.73 -6.72
N SER A 74 -27.15 -2.01 -5.83
CA SER A 74 -25.86 -1.36 -6.11
C SER A 74 -24.79 -2.36 -6.54
N ASN A 75 -24.65 -3.47 -5.80
CA ASN A 75 -23.67 -4.51 -6.13
C ASN A 75 -24.00 -5.20 -7.46
N ALA A 76 -25.27 -5.46 -7.75
CA ALA A 76 -25.69 -6.01 -9.04
C ALA A 76 -25.35 -5.06 -10.20
N HIS A 77 -25.63 -3.76 -10.05
CA HIS A 77 -25.27 -2.74 -11.02
C HIS A 77 -23.75 -2.73 -11.27
N LEU A 78 -22.94 -2.73 -10.20
CA LEU A 78 -21.48 -2.74 -10.29
C LEU A 78 -20.96 -3.95 -11.09
N VAL A 79 -21.50 -5.13 -10.86
CA VAL A 79 -21.08 -6.36 -11.56
C VAL A 79 -21.48 -6.34 -13.02
N HIS A 80 -22.73 -5.97 -13.36
CA HIS A 80 -23.17 -5.90 -14.75
C HIS A 80 -22.44 -4.81 -15.53
N ALA A 81 -22.16 -3.66 -14.89
CA ALA A 81 -21.38 -2.59 -15.48
C ALA A 81 -19.95 -3.03 -15.76
N ASP A 82 -19.34 -3.91 -14.94
CA ASP A 82 -18.03 -4.48 -15.22
C ASP A 82 -18.04 -5.51 -16.37
N GLN A 83 -19.03 -6.41 -16.39
CA GLN A 83 -19.13 -7.45 -17.43
C GLN A 83 -19.48 -6.89 -18.81
N LYS A 84 -20.34 -5.87 -18.84
CA LYS A 84 -20.87 -5.28 -20.07
C LYS A 84 -20.42 -3.83 -20.15
N ASP A 85 -21.38 -2.92 -20.21
CA ASP A 85 -21.17 -1.48 -20.18
C ASP A 85 -22.19 -0.83 -19.25
N ILE A 86 -21.84 0.33 -18.68
CA ILE A 86 -22.73 1.09 -17.79
C ILE A 86 -24.01 1.53 -18.50
N PHE A 87 -23.99 1.69 -19.82
CA PHE A 87 -25.14 2.03 -20.66
C PHE A 87 -25.87 0.81 -21.24
N SER A 88 -25.54 -0.41 -20.79
CA SER A 88 -26.29 -1.60 -21.20
C SER A 88 -27.72 -1.57 -20.65
N ASP A 89 -28.68 -2.15 -21.39
CA ASP A 89 -30.10 -2.18 -20.98
C ASP A 89 -30.31 -2.78 -19.58
N VAL A 90 -29.48 -3.75 -19.21
CA VAL A 90 -29.51 -4.36 -17.88
C VAL A 90 -29.11 -3.34 -16.81
N CYS A 91 -28.04 -2.57 -17.04
CA CYS A 91 -27.60 -1.55 -16.09
C CYS A 91 -28.63 -0.41 -15.97
N ILE A 92 -29.22 0.03 -17.08
CA ILE A 92 -30.27 1.06 -17.07
C ILE A 92 -31.51 0.59 -16.28
N ARG A 93 -31.96 -0.66 -16.47
CA ARG A 93 -33.07 -1.23 -15.68
C ARG A 93 -32.73 -1.34 -14.20
N ILE A 94 -31.51 -1.73 -13.86
CA ILE A 94 -31.05 -1.79 -12.47
C ILE A 94 -30.97 -0.37 -11.87
N ALA A 95 -30.54 0.63 -12.65
CA ALA A 95 -30.48 2.02 -12.21
C ALA A 95 -31.88 2.60 -11.92
N ASP A 96 -32.90 2.26 -12.72
CA ASP A 96 -34.30 2.60 -12.42
C ASP A 96 -34.72 2.03 -11.06
N LYS A 97 -34.47 0.74 -10.81
CA LYS A 97 -34.75 0.08 -9.52
C LYS A 97 -33.96 0.67 -8.36
N PHE A 98 -32.75 1.16 -8.63
CA PHE A 98 -31.91 1.82 -7.62
C PHE A 98 -32.57 3.11 -7.11
N SER A 99 -33.22 3.87 -7.99
CA SER A 99 -34.00 5.06 -7.59
C SER A 99 -35.10 4.70 -6.59
N TYR A 100 -35.88 3.65 -6.87
CA TYR A 100 -36.92 3.16 -5.94
C TYR A 100 -36.34 2.66 -4.61
N ALA A 101 -35.18 2.00 -4.63
CA ALA A 101 -34.57 1.47 -3.41
C ALA A 101 -34.10 2.58 -2.45
N VAL A 102 -33.54 3.68 -2.98
CA VAL A 102 -33.10 4.83 -2.17
C VAL A 102 -34.30 5.57 -1.57
N ASP A 103 -35.36 5.76 -2.37
CA ASP A 103 -36.57 6.44 -1.94
C ASP A 103 -37.57 5.53 -1.22
N PHE A 104 -37.24 4.27 -0.95
CA PHE A 104 -38.14 3.31 -0.29
C PHE A 104 -38.61 3.82 1.08
N ALA A 105 -37.70 4.40 1.87
CA ALA A 105 -38.02 4.97 3.18
C ALA A 105 -39.07 6.09 3.11
N LYS A 106 -39.13 6.81 1.98
CA LYS A 106 -40.04 7.93 1.74
C LYS A 106 -41.34 7.49 1.06
N THR A 107 -41.26 6.53 0.15
CA THR A 107 -42.34 6.18 -0.78
C THR A 107 -43.04 4.86 -0.48
N GLY A 108 -42.43 3.98 0.33
CA GLY A 108 -42.93 2.63 0.62
C GLY A 108 -42.92 1.67 -0.57
N ILE A 109 -42.46 2.09 -1.76
CA ILE A 109 -42.50 1.28 -2.99
C ILE A 109 -41.14 0.65 -3.26
N SER A 110 -41.09 -0.68 -3.26
CA SER A 110 -39.88 -1.46 -3.58
C SER A 110 -40.00 -2.16 -4.93
N ARG A 111 -38.90 -2.22 -5.68
CA ARG A 111 -38.78 -3.02 -6.91
C ARG A 111 -37.59 -3.96 -6.83
N HIS A 112 -37.87 -5.26 -6.88
CA HIS A 112 -36.84 -6.29 -6.77
C HIS A 112 -36.09 -6.55 -8.09
N LEU A 113 -34.85 -7.00 -7.97
CA LEU A 113 -34.06 -7.49 -9.10
C LEU A 113 -34.70 -8.75 -9.69
N SER A 114 -34.83 -8.77 -11.02
CA SER A 114 -35.26 -9.96 -11.76
C SER A 114 -34.16 -11.02 -11.75
N PRO A 115 -34.47 -12.31 -12.03
CA PRO A 115 -33.46 -13.37 -12.06
C PRO A 115 -32.30 -13.10 -13.02
N SER A 116 -32.55 -12.44 -14.16
CA SER A 116 -31.51 -12.10 -15.13
C SER A 116 -30.63 -10.91 -14.72
N GLU A 117 -31.10 -10.09 -13.77
CA GLU A 117 -30.36 -8.97 -13.19
C GLU A 117 -29.52 -9.39 -11.99
N LYS A 118 -29.77 -10.58 -11.41
CA LYS A 118 -28.95 -11.13 -10.33
C LYS A 118 -27.67 -11.74 -10.92
N PRO A 119 -26.47 -11.22 -10.59
CA PRO A 119 -25.24 -11.77 -11.15
C PRO A 119 -24.94 -13.18 -10.61
N SER A 120 -24.54 -14.08 -11.50
CA SER A 120 -24.06 -15.43 -11.14
C SER A 120 -22.55 -15.47 -10.87
N LYS A 121 -21.79 -14.61 -11.57
CA LYS A 121 -20.34 -14.49 -11.46
C LYS A 121 -19.95 -13.08 -11.05
N TYR A 122 -18.98 -12.95 -10.15
CA TYR A 122 -18.55 -11.69 -9.57
C TYR A 122 -17.12 -11.31 -9.99
N PRO A 123 -16.79 -10.03 -10.15
CA PRO A 123 -15.43 -9.63 -10.49
C PRO A 123 -14.49 -9.83 -9.30
N ASP A 124 -13.21 -10.07 -9.60
CA ASP A 124 -12.15 -10.39 -8.64
C ASP A 124 -11.98 -9.36 -7.52
N PHE A 125 -12.30 -8.08 -7.79
CA PHE A 125 -12.21 -7.01 -6.80
C PHE A 125 -13.34 -7.00 -5.75
N THR A 126 -14.35 -7.87 -5.86
CA THR A 126 -15.45 -7.96 -4.87
C THR A 126 -15.14 -8.90 -3.71
N GLU A 127 -14.04 -9.66 -3.81
CA GLU A 127 -13.54 -10.57 -2.75
C GLU A 127 -14.58 -11.57 -2.21
N LYS A 128 -15.54 -11.97 -3.04
CA LYS A 128 -16.52 -13.02 -2.71
C LYS A 128 -15.88 -14.39 -2.80
N SER A 129 -15.56 -15.00 -1.66
CA SER A 129 -15.01 -16.36 -1.57
C SER A 129 -16.07 -17.44 -1.78
N ASP A 130 -17.33 -17.14 -1.49
CA ASP A 130 -18.49 -18.05 -1.57
C ASP A 130 -19.15 -18.11 -2.95
N LYS A 131 -18.67 -17.30 -3.92
CA LYS A 131 -19.25 -17.17 -5.27
C LYS A 131 -18.21 -17.42 -6.35
N GLU A 132 -18.68 -17.77 -7.55
CA GLU A 132 -17.81 -17.83 -8.71
C GLU A 132 -17.28 -16.43 -9.06
N THR A 133 -15.97 -16.34 -9.27
CA THR A 133 -15.29 -15.08 -9.60
C THR A 133 -14.60 -15.10 -10.95
N TYR A 134 -14.50 -13.93 -11.60
CA TYR A 134 -13.77 -13.73 -12.85
C TYR A 134 -12.81 -12.55 -12.74
N GLN A 135 -11.76 -12.54 -13.57
CA GLN A 135 -10.78 -11.45 -13.59
C GLN A 135 -11.31 -10.26 -14.39
N SER A 136 -11.61 -9.12 -13.73
CA SER A 136 -12.08 -7.91 -14.42
C SER A 136 -10.97 -7.32 -15.30
N LYS A 137 -11.29 -6.96 -16.54
CA LYS A 137 -10.34 -6.30 -17.47
C LYS A 137 -10.39 -4.77 -17.37
N LYS A 138 -11.33 -4.20 -16.61
CA LYS A 138 -11.54 -2.76 -16.48
C LYS A 138 -10.62 -2.13 -15.43
N ALA A 139 -10.69 -0.80 -15.32
CA ALA A 139 -9.85 0.00 -14.44
C ALA A 139 -9.90 -0.48 -12.97
N LEU A 140 -11.10 -0.71 -12.42
CA LEU A 140 -11.27 -1.17 -11.04
C LEU A 140 -10.55 -2.49 -10.76
N GLY A 141 -10.69 -3.49 -11.63
CA GLY A 141 -9.97 -4.76 -11.49
C GLY A 141 -8.45 -4.58 -11.58
N LYS A 142 -7.96 -3.73 -12.49
CA LYS A 142 -6.53 -3.42 -12.61
C LYS A 142 -6.00 -2.77 -11.32
N MET A 143 -6.69 -1.75 -10.81
CA MET A 143 -6.34 -1.03 -9.59
C MET A 143 -6.36 -1.95 -8.35
N PHE A 144 -7.41 -2.76 -8.21
CA PHE A 144 -7.53 -3.72 -7.12
C PHE A 144 -6.35 -4.70 -7.07
N ARG A 145 -5.97 -5.26 -8.22
CA ARG A 145 -4.80 -6.18 -8.28
C ARG A 145 -3.48 -5.47 -7.97
N VAL A 146 -3.35 -4.18 -8.28
CA VAL A 146 -2.17 -3.39 -7.90
C VAL A 146 -2.12 -3.24 -6.38
N ALA A 147 -3.23 -2.81 -5.77
CA ALA A 147 -3.35 -2.64 -4.32
C ALA A 147 -3.12 -3.96 -3.57
N ARG A 148 -3.77 -5.05 -4.00
CA ARG A 148 -3.63 -6.37 -3.37
C ARG A 148 -2.21 -6.92 -3.45
N ASP A 149 -1.53 -6.76 -4.59
CA ASP A 149 -0.14 -7.20 -4.72
C ASP A 149 0.76 -6.38 -3.79
N TYR A 150 0.54 -5.07 -3.69
CA TYR A 150 1.23 -4.19 -2.75
C TYR A 150 1.00 -4.62 -1.29
N GLU A 151 -0.24 -4.90 -0.89
CA GLU A 151 -0.56 -5.37 0.46
C GLU A 151 0.09 -6.72 0.77
N SER A 152 -0.10 -7.71 -0.10
CA SER A 152 0.36 -9.09 0.14
C SER A 152 1.88 -9.22 0.27
N GLU A 153 2.64 -8.39 -0.46
CA GLU A 153 4.10 -8.42 -0.46
C GLU A 153 4.71 -7.55 0.64
N ASN A 154 3.90 -6.67 1.25
CA ASN A 154 4.27 -5.83 2.39
C ASN A 154 3.59 -6.25 3.71
N GLU A 155 2.87 -7.38 3.77
CA GLU A 155 2.26 -7.93 5.01
C GLU A 155 3.25 -8.07 6.18
N ASN A 156 4.53 -8.26 5.85
CA ASN A 156 5.64 -8.42 6.81
C ASN A 156 6.45 -7.12 7.00
N ALA A 157 6.09 -6.02 6.33
CA ALA A 157 6.72 -4.73 6.55
C ALA A 157 6.39 -4.28 7.98
N SER A 158 7.34 -4.52 8.87
CA SER A 158 7.20 -4.11 10.26
C SER A 158 7.40 -2.61 10.35
N ILE A 159 6.47 -1.91 11.01
CA ILE A 159 6.64 -0.51 11.42
C ILE A 159 7.61 -0.44 12.64
N ALA A 160 8.27 -1.54 13.02
CA ALA A 160 9.24 -1.52 14.09
C ALA A 160 10.39 -0.56 13.76
N TYR A 161 10.77 0.24 14.75
CA TYR A 161 11.95 1.08 14.66
C TYR A 161 13.19 0.20 14.52
N GLN A 162 13.94 0.40 13.43
CA GLN A 162 15.20 -0.29 13.17
C GLN A 162 16.30 0.74 12.98
N ASP A 163 17.47 0.45 13.53
CA ASP A 163 18.67 1.28 13.42
C ASP A 163 18.43 2.76 13.80
N VAL A 164 17.64 3.00 14.86
CA VAL A 164 17.43 4.34 15.41
C VAL A 164 18.77 4.86 15.90
N LYS A 165 19.26 5.93 15.26
CA LYS A 165 20.47 6.63 15.64
C LYS A 165 20.11 8.07 15.99
N VAL A 166 20.77 8.59 17.02
CA VAL A 166 20.70 9.99 17.36
C VAL A 166 21.34 10.80 16.23
N ASP A 167 20.63 11.82 15.75
CA ASP A 167 21.20 12.80 14.83
C ASP A 167 22.10 13.76 15.61
N SER A 168 23.41 13.69 15.36
CA SER A 168 24.40 14.57 15.99
C SER A 168 24.15 16.05 15.70
N ASP A 169 23.43 16.39 14.64
CA ASP A 169 23.07 17.77 14.32
C ASP A 169 21.98 18.33 15.25
N LEU A 170 21.23 17.46 15.94
CA LEU A 170 20.19 17.85 16.90
C LEU A 170 20.70 17.88 18.36
N GLU A 171 21.95 17.49 18.59
CA GLU A 171 22.60 17.58 19.90
C GLU A 171 23.08 19.01 20.18
N TYR A 172 22.69 19.59 21.30
CA TYR A 172 23.11 20.93 21.71
C TYR A 172 23.97 20.86 22.98
N PRO A 173 25.15 21.51 23.03
CA PRO A 173 26.03 21.46 24.20
C PRO A 173 25.34 21.87 25.51
N GLY A 174 25.47 21.05 26.55
CA GLY A 174 24.86 21.28 27.87
C GLY A 174 23.46 20.69 28.05
N TRP A 175 22.97 19.86 27.12
CA TRP A 175 21.69 19.16 27.25
C TRP A 175 21.62 18.22 28.47
N GLU A 176 22.76 17.71 28.94
CA GLU A 176 22.85 16.75 30.06
C GLU A 176 22.19 17.26 31.36
N GLN A 177 22.20 18.58 31.57
CA GLN A 177 21.58 19.22 32.74
C GLN A 177 20.07 19.00 32.81
N TYR A 178 19.42 18.75 31.68
CA TYR A 178 17.97 18.56 31.56
C TYR A 178 17.56 17.09 31.38
N LYS A 179 18.50 16.15 31.53
CA LYS A 179 18.28 14.73 31.26
C LYS A 179 17.16 14.13 32.13
N ASP A 180 17.18 14.35 33.44
CA ASP A 180 16.20 13.76 34.34
C ASP A 180 14.79 14.31 34.11
N ASN A 181 14.68 15.62 33.88
CA ASN A 181 13.43 16.27 33.50
C ASN A 181 12.88 15.72 32.18
N ALA A 182 13.75 15.55 31.18
CA ALA A 182 13.39 14.98 29.89
C ALA A 182 12.85 13.55 30.02
N ILE A 183 13.47 12.71 30.85
CA ILE A 183 13.00 11.33 31.10
C ILE A 183 11.59 11.34 31.73
N GLN A 184 11.36 12.23 32.71
CA GLN A 184 10.06 12.33 33.38
C GLN A 184 8.94 12.76 32.41
N SER A 185 9.16 13.83 31.64
CA SER A 185 8.18 14.32 30.67
C SER A 185 7.96 13.31 29.53
N ARG A 186 9.00 12.61 29.07
CA ARG A 186 8.90 11.52 28.08
C ARG A 186 8.00 10.39 28.59
N ASN A 187 8.29 9.87 29.79
CA ASN A 187 7.52 8.75 30.36
C ASN A 187 6.04 9.12 30.57
N LYS A 188 5.76 10.38 30.95
CA LYS A 188 4.41 10.92 31.05
C LYS A 188 3.69 10.94 29.69
N PHE A 189 4.36 11.45 28.65
CA PHE A 189 3.82 11.46 27.29
C PHE A 189 3.54 10.04 26.78
N ASP A 190 4.48 9.11 26.96
CA ASP A 190 4.36 7.72 26.54
C ASP A 190 3.17 7.01 27.21
N ALA A 191 2.94 7.27 28.49
CA ALA A 191 1.81 6.72 29.23
C ALA A 191 0.45 7.23 28.69
N LEU A 192 0.38 8.52 28.37
CA LEU A 192 -0.82 9.14 27.79
C LEU A 192 -1.07 8.64 26.36
N LEU A 193 -0.05 8.59 25.52
CA LEU A 193 -0.13 8.08 24.16
C LEU A 193 -0.55 6.60 24.14
N LYS A 194 0.04 5.78 25.02
CA LYS A 194 -0.34 4.36 25.18
C LYS A 194 -1.79 4.18 25.60
N THR A 195 -2.33 5.10 26.40
CA THR A 195 -3.75 5.09 26.80
C THR A 195 -4.66 5.37 25.61
N VAL A 196 -4.31 6.36 24.78
CA VAL A 196 -5.05 6.65 23.53
C VAL A 196 -5.01 5.44 22.59
N LEU A 197 -3.83 4.87 22.35
CA LEU A 197 -3.65 3.68 21.51
C LEU A 197 -4.54 2.52 21.96
N ARG A 198 -4.52 2.20 23.26
CA ARG A 198 -5.30 1.10 23.84
C ARG A 198 -6.81 1.32 23.73
N ASN A 199 -7.29 2.55 23.93
CA ASN A 199 -8.72 2.85 23.92
C ASN A 199 -9.36 2.64 22.54
N TYR A 200 -8.62 2.97 21.48
CA TYR A 200 -9.08 2.84 20.08
C TYR A 200 -8.61 1.54 19.40
N GLY A 201 -7.78 0.73 20.06
CA GLY A 201 -7.25 -0.53 19.51
C GLY A 201 -6.17 -0.32 18.44
N ILE A 202 -5.49 0.82 18.46
CA ILE A 202 -4.45 1.20 17.49
C ILE A 202 -3.13 0.56 17.89
N GLN A 203 -2.37 0.03 16.92
CA GLN A 203 -1.17 -0.76 17.20
C GLN A 203 0.12 0.06 17.26
N HIS A 204 0.25 1.12 16.45
CA HIS A 204 1.49 1.89 16.31
C HIS A 204 1.25 3.40 16.34
N GLU A 205 2.21 4.19 16.85
CA GLU A 205 2.04 5.65 16.93
C GLU A 205 1.86 6.29 15.54
N ALA A 206 2.54 5.75 14.52
CA ALA A 206 2.45 6.22 13.14
C ALA A 206 1.00 6.22 12.61
N GLU A 207 0.16 5.25 13.02
CA GLU A 207 -1.25 5.19 12.64
C GLU A 207 -2.04 6.37 13.25
N VAL A 208 -1.70 6.74 14.48
CA VAL A 208 -2.33 7.85 15.21
C VAL A 208 -2.01 9.19 14.55
N PHE A 209 -0.77 9.40 14.12
CA PHE A 209 -0.33 10.63 13.47
C PHE A 209 -0.75 10.74 12.01
N SER A 210 -0.86 9.61 11.29
CA SER A 210 -1.28 9.59 9.88
C SER A 210 -2.80 9.57 9.71
N GLY A 211 -3.57 9.15 10.72
CA GLY A 211 -5.00 8.86 10.59
C GLY A 211 -5.29 7.55 9.85
N ALA A 212 -4.26 6.87 9.33
CA ALA A 212 -4.38 5.63 8.57
C ALA A 212 -4.35 4.42 9.50
N PHE A 213 -5.50 4.10 10.11
CA PHE A 213 -5.61 2.95 11.03
C PHE A 213 -5.62 1.61 10.29
N THR A 214 -4.76 0.67 10.71
CA THR A 214 -4.76 -0.67 10.11
C THR A 214 -5.85 -1.54 10.74
N ASN A 215 -5.96 -1.48 12.06
CA ASN A 215 -6.99 -2.14 12.84
C ASN A 215 -7.53 -1.17 13.89
N LEU A 216 -8.84 -1.21 14.12
CA LEU A 216 -9.49 -0.53 15.23
C LEU A 216 -10.09 -1.59 16.17
N HIS A 217 -10.40 -1.16 17.40
CA HIS A 217 -11.13 -2.01 18.33
C HIS A 217 -12.44 -2.50 17.70
N CYS A 218 -12.84 -3.75 17.95
CA CYS A 218 -14.07 -4.39 17.43
C CYS A 218 -15.40 -3.68 17.78
N ARG A 219 -15.35 -2.55 18.50
CA ARG A 219 -16.52 -1.71 18.78
C ARG A 219 -16.79 -0.70 17.65
N PHE A 220 -15.86 -0.55 16.72
CA PHE A 220 -15.90 0.44 15.65
C PHE A 220 -15.81 -0.27 14.29
N HIS A 221 -16.94 -0.76 13.81
CA HIS A 221 -17.03 -1.49 12.54
C HIS A 221 -17.73 -0.69 11.43
N GLU A 222 -18.40 0.42 11.75
CA GLU A 222 -19.07 1.22 10.74
C GLU A 222 -18.09 2.15 10.01
N ARG A 223 -18.38 2.46 8.73
CA ARG A 223 -17.49 3.33 7.93
C ARG A 223 -17.40 4.74 8.50
N LYS A 224 -18.52 5.29 9.00
CA LYS A 224 -18.56 6.63 9.63
C LYS A 224 -17.75 6.69 10.93
N ASP A 225 -17.73 5.60 11.70
CA ASP A 225 -16.93 5.51 12.93
C ASP A 225 -15.46 5.80 12.66
N ARG A 226 -14.92 5.31 11.54
CA ARG A 226 -13.49 5.46 11.24
C ARG A 226 -13.09 6.92 11.03
N GLU A 227 -13.89 7.67 10.28
CA GLU A 227 -13.65 9.10 10.03
C GLU A 227 -13.83 9.93 11.30
N ASP A 228 -14.83 9.61 12.12
CA ASP A 228 -15.07 10.33 13.38
C ASP A 228 -14.00 10.01 14.42
N ILE A 229 -13.55 8.75 14.50
CA ILE A 229 -12.41 8.35 15.33
C ILE A 229 -11.16 9.06 14.87
N GLU A 230 -10.90 9.15 13.58
CA GLU A 230 -9.75 9.89 13.04
C GLU A 230 -9.76 11.34 13.55
N LYS A 231 -10.89 12.05 13.41
CA LYS A 231 -11.05 13.42 13.89
C LYS A 231 -10.80 13.53 15.40
N VAL A 232 -11.33 12.60 16.20
CA VAL A 232 -11.18 12.58 17.66
C VAL A 232 -9.74 12.29 18.07
N VAL A 233 -9.11 11.29 17.45
CA VAL A 233 -7.74 10.86 17.74
C VAL A 233 -6.75 11.98 17.39
N ILE A 234 -6.88 12.59 16.21
CA ILE A 234 -6.06 13.75 15.80
C ILE A 234 -6.23 14.89 16.81
N ARG A 235 -7.45 15.18 17.27
CA ARG A 235 -7.70 16.21 18.29
C ARG A 235 -7.04 15.87 19.63
N CYS A 236 -7.12 14.61 20.06
CA CYS A 236 -6.48 14.13 21.28
C CYS A 236 -4.96 14.29 21.24
N ILE A 237 -4.30 13.92 20.13
CA ILE A 237 -2.85 14.13 19.96
C ILE A 237 -2.52 15.61 19.96
N LYS A 238 -3.27 16.45 19.21
CA LYS A 238 -3.02 17.90 19.18
C LYS A 238 -3.09 18.50 20.57
N ARG A 239 -4.07 18.09 21.39
CA ARG A 239 -4.19 18.50 22.79
C ARG A 239 -3.01 17.99 23.64
N LEU A 240 -2.62 16.73 23.47
CA LEU A 240 -1.47 16.15 24.18
C LEU A 240 -0.17 16.91 23.85
N SER A 241 0.10 17.14 22.56
CA SER A 241 1.26 17.90 22.11
C SER A 241 1.25 19.33 22.64
N LYS A 242 0.08 20.00 22.68
CA LYS A 242 -0.06 21.35 23.23
C LYS A 242 0.25 21.37 24.73
N SER A 243 -0.30 20.42 25.48
CA SER A 243 -0.05 20.30 26.92
C SER A 243 1.44 20.07 27.24
N MET A 244 2.13 19.20 26.49
CA MET A 244 3.57 19.00 26.67
C MET A 244 4.38 20.24 26.30
N HIS A 245 3.96 20.97 25.26
CA HIS A 245 4.61 22.22 24.87
C HIS A 245 4.44 23.32 25.93
N GLU A 246 3.28 23.40 26.58
CA GLU A 246 3.03 24.35 27.67
C GLU A 246 3.88 24.02 28.90
N GLU A 247 3.96 22.74 29.30
CA GLU A 247 4.85 22.25 30.38
C GLU A 247 6.33 22.54 30.07
N PHE A 248 6.72 22.38 28.79
CA PHE A 248 8.08 22.71 28.35
C PHE A 248 8.43 24.18 28.61
N LEU A 249 7.50 25.09 28.28
CA LEU A 249 7.69 26.54 28.35
C LEU A 249 7.49 27.13 29.75
N GLU A 250 6.77 26.44 30.64
CA GLU A 250 6.45 26.92 31.99
C GLU A 250 7.68 27.33 32.80
N GLU A 251 8.77 26.57 32.67
CA GLU A 251 10.05 26.83 33.35
C GLU A 251 10.73 28.16 32.93
N PHE A 252 10.32 28.74 31.80
CA PHE A 252 10.94 29.91 31.17
C PHE A 252 10.11 31.19 31.25
N LYS A 253 8.93 31.16 31.88
CA LYS A 253 8.03 32.34 31.96
C LYS A 253 8.56 33.47 32.87
N ASP A 254 9.40 33.15 33.86
CA ASP A 254 9.75 34.08 34.94
C ASP A 254 11.23 34.54 34.99
N ARG A 255 12.04 34.31 33.95
CA ARG A 255 13.48 34.67 33.97
C ARG A 255 13.82 35.86 33.05
N GLY A 256 14.69 36.74 33.52
CA GLY A 256 14.88 38.11 33.00
C GLY A 256 16.02 38.33 32.00
N ASP A 257 16.42 37.34 31.19
CA ASP A 257 17.44 37.58 30.15
C ASP A 257 17.21 36.73 28.88
N VAL A 258 16.75 37.38 27.81
CA VAL A 258 16.23 36.73 26.58
C VAL A 258 17.28 35.81 25.91
N LYS A 259 18.55 36.21 25.94
CA LYS A 259 19.63 35.45 25.30
C LYS A 259 20.01 34.19 26.08
N GLN A 260 20.02 34.25 27.41
CA GLN A 260 20.28 33.07 28.25
C GLN A 260 19.12 32.07 28.18
N ILE A 261 17.89 32.57 28.08
CA ILE A 261 16.69 31.75 27.95
C ILE A 261 16.69 30.99 26.64
N ASP A 262 17.06 31.62 25.52
CA ASP A 262 17.15 30.93 24.21
C ASP A 262 18.13 29.75 24.25
N VAL A 263 19.30 29.93 24.89
CA VAL A 263 20.28 28.85 25.06
C VAL A 263 19.73 27.69 25.91
N ARG A 264 19.06 27.99 27.03
CA ARG A 264 18.48 26.97 27.92
C ARG A 264 17.30 26.22 27.27
N ILE A 265 16.50 26.93 26.47
CA ILE A 265 15.42 26.34 25.67
C ILE A 265 15.99 25.33 24.68
N LEU A 266 17.07 25.67 23.98
CA LEU A 266 17.71 24.77 23.01
C LEU A 266 18.36 23.57 23.69
N GLN A 267 18.99 23.77 24.85
CA GLN A 267 19.53 22.67 25.68
C GLN A 267 18.43 21.69 26.11
N LYS A 268 17.30 22.19 26.61
CA LYS A 268 16.17 21.36 27.03
C LYS A 268 15.52 20.63 25.84
N ALA A 269 15.34 21.32 24.70
CA ALA A 269 14.79 20.71 23.48
C ALA A 269 15.69 19.58 22.97
N SER A 270 17.01 19.80 22.97
CA SER A 270 17.99 18.77 22.62
C SER A 270 17.95 17.59 23.59
N ALA A 271 17.83 17.84 24.90
CA ALA A 271 17.71 16.79 25.91
C ALA A 271 16.49 15.89 25.67
N TRP A 272 15.34 16.47 25.33
CA TRP A 272 14.12 15.72 24.98
C TRP A 272 14.35 14.80 23.78
N TYR A 273 15.06 15.28 22.76
CA TYR A 273 15.42 14.49 21.57
C TYR A 273 16.40 13.36 21.91
N VAL A 274 17.54 13.68 22.52
CA VAL A 274 18.60 12.70 22.80
C VAL A 274 18.09 11.60 23.73
N VAL A 275 17.39 11.93 24.82
CA VAL A 275 16.85 10.92 25.75
C VAL A 275 15.86 9.97 25.08
N THR A 276 15.10 10.44 24.08
CA THR A 276 14.14 9.59 23.35
C THR A 276 14.85 8.68 22.36
N TYR A 277 15.82 9.21 21.60
CA TYR A 277 16.49 8.49 20.51
C TYR A 277 17.71 7.68 20.96
N SER A 278 18.28 7.94 22.15
CA SER A 278 19.34 7.14 22.75
C SER A 278 18.83 5.87 23.46
N ASP A 279 17.53 5.79 23.72
CA ASP A 279 16.93 4.62 24.38
C ASP A 279 16.71 3.50 23.35
N SER A 280 17.53 2.45 23.42
CA SER A 280 17.45 1.29 22.52
C SER A 280 16.13 0.53 22.64
N ASN A 281 15.36 0.73 23.71
CA ASN A 281 14.05 0.14 23.95
C ASN A 281 12.90 1.14 23.81
N ALA A 282 13.15 2.32 23.20
CA ALA A 282 12.12 3.33 22.98
C ALA A 282 10.90 2.72 22.24
N LYS A 283 9.74 2.77 22.90
CA LYS A 283 8.47 2.28 22.32
C LYS A 283 7.80 3.31 21.43
N PHE A 284 8.12 4.59 21.62
CA PHE A 284 7.55 5.74 20.94
C PHE A 284 8.66 6.75 20.64
N LEU A 285 8.66 7.34 19.44
CA LEU A 285 9.65 8.34 19.01
C LEU A 285 9.02 9.72 18.79
N SER A 286 7.70 9.85 18.98
CA SER A 286 6.95 11.06 18.69
C SER A 286 7.14 12.20 19.70
N PHE A 287 7.59 11.93 20.93
CA PHE A 287 7.68 12.91 22.02
C PHE A 287 8.49 14.18 21.68
N PRO A 288 9.73 14.10 21.14
CA PRO A 288 10.55 15.29 20.86
C PRO A 288 9.95 16.21 19.80
N TRP A 289 9.08 15.68 18.93
CA TRP A 289 8.45 16.44 17.85
C TRP A 289 7.36 17.39 18.34
N THR A 290 6.97 17.31 19.62
CA THR A 290 6.15 18.35 20.28
C THR A 290 6.84 19.72 20.31
N VAL A 291 8.18 19.74 20.20
CA VAL A 291 9.02 20.95 20.11
C VAL A 291 9.76 21.04 18.77
N ALA A 292 9.18 20.51 17.69
CA ALA A 292 9.80 20.43 16.37
C ALA A 292 10.42 21.75 15.87
N LYS A 293 9.79 22.90 16.15
CA LYS A 293 10.31 24.22 15.76
C LYS A 293 11.67 24.53 16.40
N LEU A 294 11.85 24.15 17.67
CA LEU A 294 13.11 24.37 18.40
C LEU A 294 14.21 23.45 17.88
N LEU A 295 13.88 22.18 17.63
CA LEU A 295 14.81 21.22 17.02
C LEU A 295 15.25 21.64 15.62
N ALA A 296 14.33 22.17 14.81
CA ALA A 296 14.67 22.72 13.49
C ALA A 296 15.65 23.90 13.60
N ASN A 297 15.47 24.79 14.59
CA ASN A 297 16.40 25.89 14.84
C ASN A 297 17.80 25.40 15.23
N ILE A 298 17.91 24.32 16.03
CA ILE A 298 19.22 23.71 16.36
C ILE A 298 19.91 23.23 15.08
N LYS A 299 19.18 22.51 14.23
CA LYS A 299 19.72 21.95 12.99
C LYS A 299 20.16 23.04 12.00
N LEU A 300 19.37 24.10 11.84
CA LEU A 300 19.69 25.25 11.00
C LEU A 300 20.97 25.97 11.47
N ARG A 301 21.15 26.12 12.79
CA ARG A 301 22.36 26.76 13.37
C ARG A 301 23.63 25.94 13.13
N LYS A 302 23.55 24.61 13.05
CA LYS A 302 24.71 23.74 12.83
C LYS A 302 25.07 23.52 11.37
N ILE A 303 24.09 23.24 10.51
CA ILE A 303 24.33 22.84 9.11
C ILE A 303 24.58 24.05 8.20
N GLY A 304 24.03 25.22 8.57
CA GLY A 304 23.95 26.36 7.65
C GLY A 304 23.07 26.07 6.44
N ASP A 305 23.19 26.88 5.39
CA ASP A 305 22.33 26.84 4.20
C ASP A 305 22.86 25.88 3.12
N ARG A 306 23.12 24.61 3.49
CA ARG A 306 23.52 23.58 2.51
C ARG A 306 22.29 22.78 2.07
N PRO A 307 21.71 23.05 0.89
CA PRO A 307 20.60 22.27 0.40
C PRO A 307 21.05 20.83 0.10
N LEU A 308 20.20 19.87 0.45
CA LEU A 308 20.39 18.48 0.04
C LEU A 308 20.32 18.42 -1.49
N LEU A 309 21.40 17.96 -2.12
CA LEU A 309 21.51 17.79 -3.57
C LEU A 309 20.50 16.76 -4.11
N PHE A 310 20.18 15.74 -3.31
CA PHE A 310 19.23 14.68 -3.64
C PHE A 310 18.25 14.46 -2.48
N SER A 311 17.13 13.79 -2.76
CA SER A 311 16.26 13.32 -1.68
C SER A 311 17.03 12.32 -0.78
N PRO A 312 16.77 12.28 0.54
CA PRO A 312 17.46 11.37 1.46
C PRO A 312 17.37 9.89 1.05
N ILE A 313 16.30 9.50 0.35
CA ILE A 313 16.11 8.14 -0.17
C ILE A 313 17.12 7.86 -1.29
N VAL A 314 17.27 8.78 -2.24
CA VAL A 314 18.22 8.66 -3.35
C VAL A 314 19.65 8.67 -2.83
N GLU A 315 19.95 9.48 -1.82
CA GLU A 315 21.27 9.52 -1.19
C GLU A 315 21.60 8.21 -0.46
N LYS A 316 20.67 7.69 0.35
CA LYS A 316 20.84 6.38 1.00
C LYS A 316 21.04 5.26 -0.03
N MET A 317 20.26 5.26 -1.11
CA MET A 317 20.41 4.29 -2.19
C MET A 317 21.78 4.39 -2.86
N ASN A 318 22.24 5.61 -3.18
CA ASN A 318 23.56 5.84 -3.76
C ASN A 318 24.69 5.33 -2.87
N ASN A 319 24.61 5.60 -1.56
CA ASN A 319 25.62 5.14 -0.61
C ASN A 319 25.65 3.60 -0.54
N GLN A 320 24.49 2.95 -0.62
CA GLN A 320 24.41 1.49 -0.72
C GLN A 320 25.00 0.98 -2.04
N ILE A 321 24.65 1.57 -3.18
CA ILE A 321 25.20 1.18 -4.48
C ILE A 321 26.74 1.28 -4.49
N LYS A 322 27.29 2.37 -3.97
CA LYS A 322 28.75 2.57 -3.84
C LYS A 322 29.40 1.52 -2.93
N LEU A 323 28.77 1.20 -1.80
CA LEU A 323 29.24 0.13 -0.92
C LEU A 323 29.28 -1.22 -1.65
N CYS A 324 28.33 -1.49 -2.53
CA CYS A 324 28.25 -2.76 -3.27
C CYS A 324 29.28 -2.86 -4.37
N GLU A 325 29.55 -1.74 -5.03
CA GLU A 325 30.65 -1.61 -5.98
C GLU A 325 32.00 -1.86 -5.30
N SER A 326 32.24 -1.26 -4.13
CA SER A 326 33.47 -1.49 -3.35
C SER A 326 33.66 -2.94 -2.90
N LYS A 327 32.56 -3.68 -2.71
CA LYS A 327 32.56 -5.11 -2.35
C LYS A 327 32.62 -6.05 -3.56
N GLY A 328 32.60 -5.53 -4.79
CA GLY A 328 32.62 -6.34 -6.02
C GLY A 328 31.39 -7.23 -6.22
N MET A 329 30.25 -6.92 -5.60
CA MET A 329 29.04 -7.76 -5.63
C MET A 329 28.24 -7.62 -6.93
N LEU A 330 28.52 -6.58 -7.72
CA LEU A 330 27.78 -6.25 -8.94
C LEU A 330 28.34 -7.01 -10.16
N PRO A 331 27.48 -7.54 -11.06
CA PRO A 331 27.91 -8.27 -12.26
C PRO A 331 28.97 -7.50 -13.08
N ILE A 332 30.02 -8.20 -13.54
CA ILE A 332 31.20 -7.58 -14.19
C ILE A 332 31.04 -7.50 -15.72
N SER A 333 30.31 -8.42 -16.36
CA SER A 333 30.23 -8.49 -17.83
C SER A 333 29.05 -7.70 -18.38
N MET A 334 29.32 -6.72 -19.25
CA MET A 334 28.31 -5.92 -19.95
C MET A 334 28.54 -5.81 -21.46
N THR A 335 29.16 -6.80 -22.09
CA THR A 335 29.46 -6.73 -23.52
C THR A 335 28.18 -6.89 -24.35
N SER A 336 27.62 -5.76 -24.78
CA SER A 336 26.56 -5.70 -25.79
C SER A 336 26.82 -4.54 -26.74
N ASN A 337 26.67 -4.79 -28.04
CA ASN A 337 26.85 -3.75 -29.07
C ASN A 337 25.79 -2.64 -28.97
N LEU A 338 24.69 -2.89 -28.25
CA LEU A 338 23.58 -1.94 -28.07
C LEU A 338 24.01 -0.63 -27.38
N TRP A 339 25.05 -0.66 -26.53
CA TRP A 339 25.57 0.56 -25.90
C TRP A 339 26.14 1.55 -26.92
N GLN A 340 26.61 1.08 -28.08
CA GLN A 340 27.24 1.91 -29.11
C GLN A 340 26.24 2.74 -29.91
N GLU A 341 24.95 2.39 -29.87
CA GLU A 341 23.85 3.12 -30.54
C GLU A 341 23.49 4.44 -29.82
N TYR A 342 23.94 4.59 -28.58
CA TYR A 342 23.59 5.71 -27.70
C TYR A 342 24.81 6.61 -27.40
N ARG A 343 24.53 7.91 -27.22
CA ARG A 343 25.45 8.93 -26.70
C ARG A 343 25.12 9.21 -25.24
N PHE A 344 26.12 9.17 -24.37
CA PHE A 344 25.95 9.44 -22.94
C PHE A 344 25.95 10.96 -22.68
N ILE A 345 24.94 11.45 -21.95
CA ILE A 345 24.83 12.86 -21.54
C ILE A 345 25.54 13.09 -20.20
N CYS A 346 25.51 12.08 -19.32
CA CYS A 346 26.23 12.04 -18.06
C CYS A 346 27.48 11.14 -18.13
N ASP A 347 28.21 11.02 -17.02
CA ASP A 347 29.29 10.04 -16.90
C ASP A 347 28.76 8.62 -17.23
N PRO A 348 29.34 7.92 -18.24
CA PRO A 348 28.94 6.56 -18.58
C PRO A 348 28.97 5.61 -17.38
N SER A 349 29.88 5.82 -16.43
CA SER A 349 30.03 4.97 -15.25
C SER A 349 28.72 4.87 -14.44
N LEU A 350 27.97 5.98 -14.34
CA LEU A 350 26.71 6.05 -13.58
C LEU A 350 25.61 5.21 -14.23
N VAL A 351 25.48 5.30 -15.56
CA VAL A 351 24.47 4.56 -16.33
C VAL A 351 24.77 3.07 -16.28
N GLN A 352 26.05 2.71 -16.43
CA GLN A 352 26.50 1.32 -16.32
C GLN A 352 26.27 0.76 -14.91
N LEU A 353 26.58 1.55 -13.88
CA LEU A 353 26.35 1.18 -12.48
C LEU A 353 24.87 0.92 -12.19
N ALA A 354 23.97 1.80 -12.66
CA ALA A 354 22.54 1.62 -12.53
C ALA A 354 22.06 0.33 -13.22
N PHE A 355 22.55 0.06 -14.44
CA PHE A 355 22.20 -1.17 -15.15
C PHE A 355 22.67 -2.43 -14.41
N ARG A 356 23.90 -2.44 -13.87
CA ARG A 356 24.45 -3.58 -13.11
C ARG A 356 23.60 -3.89 -11.87
N VAL A 357 23.12 -2.86 -11.18
CA VAL A 357 22.21 -2.99 -10.03
C VAL A 357 20.88 -3.61 -10.46
N LEU A 358 20.28 -3.11 -11.53
CA LEU A 358 19.01 -3.63 -12.06
C LEU A 358 19.14 -5.07 -12.61
N LEU A 359 20.30 -5.39 -13.18
CA LEU A 359 20.61 -6.74 -13.66
C LEU A 359 20.69 -7.73 -12.49
N LEU A 360 21.42 -7.38 -11.43
CA LEU A 360 21.49 -8.19 -10.20
C LEU A 360 20.09 -8.41 -9.61
N TRP A 361 19.28 -7.36 -9.53
CA TRP A 361 17.89 -7.44 -9.10
C TRP A 361 17.06 -8.41 -9.95
N ALA A 362 17.15 -8.28 -11.28
CA ALA A 362 16.39 -9.12 -12.20
C ALA A 362 16.86 -10.59 -12.20
N GLU A 363 18.15 -10.86 -11.99
CA GLU A 363 18.69 -12.20 -11.76
C GLU A 363 18.14 -12.80 -10.45
N ASN A 364 18.13 -12.03 -9.35
CA ASN A 364 17.63 -12.48 -8.05
C ASN A 364 16.13 -12.81 -8.08
N GLU A 365 15.34 -12.00 -8.79
CA GLU A 365 13.91 -12.24 -9.00
C GLU A 365 13.62 -13.34 -10.05
N LYS A 366 14.65 -14.00 -10.59
CA LYS A 366 14.58 -15.05 -11.63
C LYS A 366 13.84 -14.60 -12.90
N MET A 367 13.97 -13.31 -13.25
CA MET A 367 13.35 -12.71 -14.43
C MET A 367 14.20 -12.89 -15.70
N ILE A 368 15.50 -13.02 -15.53
CA ILE A 368 16.51 -13.18 -16.58
C ILE A 368 17.27 -14.48 -16.32
N GLU A 369 17.52 -15.27 -17.36
CA GLU A 369 18.34 -16.49 -17.28
C GLU A 369 19.49 -16.42 -18.28
N LYS A 370 20.64 -16.98 -17.89
CA LYS A 370 21.85 -17.05 -18.74
C LYS A 370 21.76 -18.14 -19.82
N SER A 371 20.80 -19.06 -19.74
CA SER A 371 20.71 -20.30 -20.52
C SER A 371 19.63 -20.34 -21.60
N GLY A 372 18.88 -19.25 -21.84
CA GLY A 372 18.02 -19.13 -23.04
C GLY A 372 16.79 -20.05 -23.09
N LEU A 373 16.23 -20.48 -21.94
CA LEU A 373 14.95 -21.20 -21.92
C LEU A 373 13.79 -20.30 -22.41
N LYS A 374 12.86 -20.90 -23.16
CA LYS A 374 11.84 -20.27 -24.03
C LYS A 374 10.79 -19.36 -23.35
N ASN A 375 10.96 -18.92 -22.11
CA ASN A 375 9.90 -18.24 -21.35
C ASN A 375 10.35 -17.09 -20.43
N LEU A 376 11.57 -16.56 -20.56
CA LEU A 376 12.11 -15.47 -19.73
C LEU A 376 12.57 -14.25 -20.54
N ILE A 377 12.78 -13.11 -19.88
CA ILE A 377 13.26 -11.89 -20.54
C ILE A 377 14.74 -12.09 -20.87
N THR A 378 15.10 -11.96 -22.15
CA THR A 378 16.50 -12.06 -22.55
C THR A 378 17.27 -10.82 -22.14
N PHE A 379 18.57 -10.98 -21.88
CA PHE A 379 19.47 -9.88 -21.51
C PHE A 379 19.35 -8.68 -22.46
N ASN A 380 19.33 -8.92 -23.78
CA ASN A 380 19.23 -7.85 -24.78
C ASN A 380 17.88 -7.12 -24.74
N VAL A 381 16.77 -7.81 -24.48
CA VAL A 381 15.45 -7.16 -24.33
C VAL A 381 15.41 -6.33 -23.06
N PHE A 382 16.00 -6.82 -21.97
CA PHE A 382 16.12 -6.06 -20.71
C PHE A 382 17.00 -4.82 -20.88
N LEU A 383 18.14 -4.94 -21.58
CA LEU A 383 19.02 -3.81 -21.88
C LEU A 383 18.33 -2.78 -22.78
N LYS A 384 17.58 -3.21 -23.81
CA LYS A 384 16.77 -2.29 -24.64
C LYS A 384 15.73 -1.53 -23.80
N LEU A 385 15.06 -2.21 -22.86
CA LEU A 385 14.12 -1.59 -21.93
C LEU A 385 14.81 -0.55 -21.04
N PHE A 386 15.96 -0.90 -20.47
CA PHE A 386 16.73 0.02 -19.65
C PHE A 386 17.18 1.26 -20.44
N LEU A 387 17.74 1.08 -21.64
CA LEU A 387 18.19 2.20 -22.48
C LEU A 387 17.04 3.10 -22.92
N HIS A 388 15.86 2.55 -23.21
CA HIS A 388 14.66 3.34 -23.51
C HIS A 388 14.23 4.22 -22.33
N VAL A 389 14.31 3.70 -21.09
CA VAL A 389 14.05 4.51 -19.88
C VAL A 389 15.13 5.57 -19.70
N ALA A 390 16.40 5.20 -19.84
CA ALA A 390 17.52 6.13 -19.69
C ALA A 390 17.45 7.28 -20.71
N GLU A 391 16.93 7.01 -21.91
CA GLU A 391 16.64 8.02 -22.94
C GLU A 391 15.52 8.96 -22.50
N LYS A 392 14.38 8.42 -22.02
CA LYS A 392 13.28 9.25 -21.48
C LYS A 392 13.68 10.09 -20.26
N ALA A 393 14.62 9.59 -19.46
CA ALA A 393 15.16 10.28 -18.29
C ALA A 393 16.32 11.25 -18.61
N ASN A 394 16.69 11.41 -19.90
CA ASN A 394 17.79 12.26 -20.37
C ASN A 394 19.19 11.88 -19.85
N TYR A 395 19.44 10.61 -19.53
CA TYR A 395 20.79 10.10 -19.20
C TYR A 395 21.58 9.73 -20.46
N VAL A 396 20.88 9.26 -21.51
CA VAL A 396 21.43 8.91 -22.82
C VAL A 396 20.57 9.49 -23.93
N ALA A 397 21.14 9.68 -25.12
CA ALA A 397 20.41 10.07 -26.32
C ALA A 397 20.81 9.17 -27.49
N ARG A 398 19.89 8.81 -28.38
CA ARG A 398 20.24 8.10 -29.62
C ARG A 398 21.11 8.99 -30.51
N LYS A 399 22.11 8.40 -31.16
CA LYS A 399 23.03 9.13 -32.05
C LYS A 399 22.32 9.79 -33.25
N ASP A 400 21.18 9.25 -33.66
CA ASP A 400 20.39 9.74 -34.81
C ASP A 400 19.26 10.72 -34.43
N GLY A 401 19.09 11.03 -33.13
CA GLY A 401 18.01 11.90 -32.64
C GLY A 401 18.48 13.32 -32.34
N ASN A 402 17.63 14.32 -32.62
CA ASN A 402 17.87 15.69 -32.19
C ASN A 402 17.91 15.78 -30.64
N PRO A 403 18.89 16.47 -30.04
CA PRO A 403 18.98 16.59 -28.59
C PRO A 403 17.80 17.39 -28.05
N ILE A 404 16.96 16.78 -27.22
CA ILE A 404 15.94 17.49 -26.44
C ILE A 404 16.70 18.20 -25.30
N ILE A 405 17.00 19.47 -25.50
CA ILE A 405 17.64 20.32 -24.50
C ILE A 405 16.58 20.67 -23.45
N SER A 406 16.49 19.89 -22.38
CA SER A 406 15.79 20.31 -21.17
C SER A 406 16.59 21.43 -20.48
N GLN A 407 15.91 22.55 -20.18
CA GLN A 407 16.53 23.78 -19.65
C GLN A 407 16.98 23.66 -18.17
N ALA A 408 16.68 22.54 -17.49
CA ALA A 408 17.20 22.25 -16.15
C ALA A 408 18.24 21.13 -16.25
N LYS A 409 19.49 21.39 -15.85
CA LYS A 409 20.51 20.34 -15.69
C LYS A 409 20.00 19.33 -14.65
N PRO A 410 19.59 18.10 -15.03
CA PRO A 410 19.17 17.12 -14.05
C PRO A 410 20.39 16.72 -13.23
N LEU A 411 20.25 16.65 -11.92
CA LEU A 411 21.31 16.10 -11.08
C LEU A 411 21.35 14.58 -11.33
N PHE A 412 22.42 14.08 -11.94
CA PHE A 412 22.51 12.68 -12.35
C PHE A 412 22.92 11.77 -11.19
N SER A 413 22.25 10.64 -11.05
CA SER A 413 22.47 9.67 -9.98
C SER A 413 22.08 8.27 -10.44
N ALA A 414 22.91 7.27 -10.17
CA ALA A 414 22.60 5.88 -10.50
C ALA A 414 21.32 5.41 -9.80
N ALA A 415 21.11 5.80 -8.53
CA ALA A 415 19.89 5.51 -7.79
C ALA A 415 18.64 6.15 -8.42
N SER A 416 18.75 7.40 -8.89
CA SER A 416 17.62 8.08 -9.55
C SER A 416 17.22 7.36 -10.83
N LEU A 417 18.18 6.90 -11.63
CA LEU A 417 17.90 6.13 -12.84
C LEU A 417 17.25 4.77 -12.54
N CYS A 418 17.68 4.06 -11.48
CA CYS A 418 17.01 2.84 -11.03
C CYS A 418 15.55 3.09 -10.63
N LEU A 419 15.27 4.17 -9.89
CA LEU A 419 13.91 4.53 -9.49
C LEU A 419 13.03 4.89 -10.69
N GLU A 420 13.56 5.63 -11.67
CA GLU A 420 12.84 5.93 -12.92
C GLU A 420 12.56 4.66 -13.74
N PHE A 421 13.48 3.69 -13.76
CA PHE A 421 13.24 2.38 -14.38
C PHE A 421 12.08 1.64 -13.74
N PHE A 422 12.07 1.55 -12.41
CA PHE A 422 10.95 0.92 -11.71
C PHE A 422 9.65 1.67 -11.97
N ARG A 423 9.66 3.01 -11.88
CA ARG A 423 8.50 3.88 -12.14
C ARG A 423 7.95 3.68 -13.54
N PHE A 424 8.80 3.60 -14.55
CA PHE A 424 8.38 3.30 -15.91
C PHE A 424 7.72 1.92 -16.01
N CYS A 425 8.33 0.89 -15.42
CA CYS A 425 7.77 -0.46 -15.41
C CYS A 425 6.43 -0.57 -14.66
N LEU A 426 6.15 0.31 -13.68
CA LEU A 426 4.82 0.43 -13.05
C LEU A 426 3.74 0.75 -14.08
N THR A 427 4.03 1.69 -14.99
CA THR A 427 3.04 2.20 -15.95
C THR A 427 2.55 1.09 -16.87
N LEU A 428 3.42 0.16 -17.27
CA LEU A 428 3.11 -0.98 -18.14
C LEU A 428 2.00 -1.88 -17.59
N ARG A 429 1.73 -1.83 -16.28
CA ARG A 429 0.68 -2.63 -15.64
C ARG A 429 -0.74 -2.20 -16.00
N PHE A 430 -0.90 -0.93 -16.37
CA PHE A 430 -2.21 -0.37 -16.72
C PHE A 430 -2.54 -0.54 -18.21
N TYR A 431 -1.53 -0.80 -19.04
CA TYR A 431 -1.65 -0.93 -20.48
C TYR A 431 -1.78 -2.38 -20.96
N GLN A 432 -2.51 -2.54 -22.05
CA GLN A 432 -2.63 -3.79 -22.79
C GLN A 432 -1.42 -3.98 -23.71
N LYS A 433 -1.21 -5.21 -24.19
CA LYS A 433 -0.06 -5.55 -25.03
C LYS A 433 0.06 -4.67 -26.27
N PHE A 434 -1.06 -4.25 -26.89
CA PHE A 434 -1.04 -3.39 -28.07
C PHE A 434 -0.68 -1.93 -27.70
N GLU A 435 -1.23 -1.39 -26.62
CA GLU A 435 -0.92 -0.04 -26.11
C GLU A 435 0.56 0.09 -25.72
N ILE A 436 1.14 -0.99 -25.17
CA ILE A 436 2.58 -1.01 -24.83
C ILE A 436 3.46 -0.91 -26.10
N LEU A 437 3.02 -1.47 -27.24
CA LEU A 437 3.77 -1.38 -28.50
C LEU A 437 3.76 0.04 -29.07
N GLU A 438 2.76 0.87 -28.73
CA GLU A 438 2.75 2.29 -29.07
C GLU A 438 3.75 3.08 -28.21
N MET A 439 3.95 2.65 -26.95
CA MET A 439 4.88 3.30 -26.03
C MET A 439 6.35 2.87 -26.22
N ILE A 440 6.58 1.63 -26.64
CA ILE A 440 7.90 1.00 -26.73
C ILE A 440 8.03 0.28 -28.08
N PRO A 441 9.10 0.54 -28.86
CA PRO A 441 9.23 0.02 -30.22
C PRO A 441 9.58 -1.49 -30.30
N PHE A 442 9.42 -2.25 -29.21
CA PHE A 442 9.73 -3.69 -29.16
C PHE A 442 8.85 -4.42 -28.14
N SER A 443 8.73 -5.74 -28.32
CA SER A 443 7.92 -6.60 -27.44
C SER A 443 8.70 -7.05 -26.20
N ILE A 444 8.05 -6.98 -25.03
CA ILE A 444 8.58 -7.49 -23.76
C ILE A 444 7.83 -8.77 -23.38
N PRO A 445 8.50 -9.94 -23.36
CA PRO A 445 7.87 -11.17 -22.90
C PRO A 445 7.56 -11.07 -21.40
N LYS A 446 6.40 -11.58 -20.97
CA LYS A 446 5.94 -11.57 -19.56
C LYS A 446 6.02 -10.19 -18.87
N TYR A 447 5.72 -9.10 -19.59
CA TYR A 447 5.73 -7.74 -19.03
C TYR A 447 4.88 -7.59 -17.75
N SER A 448 3.78 -8.36 -17.62
CA SER A 448 2.92 -8.33 -16.44
C SER A 448 3.66 -8.83 -15.18
N ALA A 449 4.48 -9.88 -15.31
CA ALA A 449 5.29 -10.41 -14.21
C ALA A 449 6.39 -9.41 -13.83
N LEU A 450 7.07 -8.83 -14.84
CA LEU A 450 8.06 -7.77 -14.63
C LEU A 450 7.44 -6.59 -13.90
N SER A 451 6.33 -6.06 -14.40
CA SER A 451 5.64 -4.91 -13.79
C SER A 451 5.24 -5.21 -12.34
N LYS A 452 4.76 -6.42 -12.04
CA LYS A 452 4.40 -6.82 -10.69
C LYS A 452 5.61 -6.76 -9.76
N LYS A 453 6.74 -7.31 -10.17
CA LYS A 453 7.99 -7.29 -9.38
C LYS A 453 8.55 -5.87 -9.22
N CYS A 454 8.50 -5.05 -10.26
CA CYS A 454 8.90 -3.64 -10.18
C CYS A 454 8.01 -2.84 -9.22
N VAL A 455 6.70 -3.09 -9.18
CA VAL A 455 5.77 -2.45 -8.22
C VAL A 455 6.22 -2.73 -6.79
N VAL A 456 6.43 -4.00 -6.48
CA VAL A 456 6.84 -4.42 -5.14
C VAL A 456 8.19 -3.81 -4.77
N ALA A 457 9.18 -3.89 -5.66
CA ALA A 457 10.51 -3.34 -5.44
C ALA A 457 10.46 -1.81 -5.22
N TYR A 458 9.80 -1.06 -6.12
CA TYR A 458 9.67 0.39 -6.02
C TYR A 458 9.08 0.82 -4.68
N HIS A 459 7.96 0.22 -4.30
CA HIS A 459 7.27 0.58 -3.07
C HIS A 459 8.04 0.14 -1.83
N GLN A 460 8.72 -1.00 -1.84
CA GLN A 460 9.59 -1.40 -0.74
C GLN A 460 10.76 -0.43 -0.56
N PHE A 461 11.40 0.01 -1.64
CA PHE A 461 12.45 1.03 -1.56
C PHE A 461 11.90 2.37 -1.04
N ALA A 462 10.75 2.81 -1.56
CA ALA A 462 10.14 4.07 -1.17
C ALA A 462 9.68 4.09 0.29
N LEU A 463 9.12 2.99 0.80
CA LEU A 463 8.50 2.92 2.13
C LEU A 463 9.46 2.48 3.22
N ALA A 464 10.23 1.42 2.99
CA ALA A 464 11.11 0.88 4.01
C ALA A 464 12.47 1.57 4.02
N GLY A 465 12.86 2.23 2.92
CA GLY A 465 14.24 2.70 2.72
C GLY A 465 15.27 1.57 2.77
N LYS A 466 14.80 0.32 2.69
CA LYS A 466 15.60 -0.90 2.74
C LYS A 466 15.83 -1.38 1.32
N PHE A 467 17.10 -1.50 0.97
CA PHE A 467 17.53 -2.02 -0.32
C PHE A 467 17.79 -3.53 -0.26
N GLU A 468 17.20 -4.22 0.72
CA GLU A 468 17.38 -5.65 0.97
C GLU A 468 16.92 -6.52 -0.22
N THR A 469 15.96 -6.08 -1.03
CA THR A 469 15.58 -6.78 -2.28
C THR A 469 16.63 -6.72 -3.37
N LEU A 470 17.65 -5.86 -3.23
CA LEU A 470 18.87 -5.92 -4.04
C LEU A 470 19.91 -6.90 -3.45
N GLU A 471 19.58 -7.57 -2.33
CA GLU A 471 20.40 -8.49 -1.50
C GLU A 471 21.90 -8.23 -1.65
N PHE A 472 22.33 -7.10 -1.10
CA PHE A 472 23.75 -6.77 -0.96
C PHE A 472 24.43 -7.49 0.22
N GLY A 473 23.85 -8.61 0.65
CA GLY A 473 24.33 -9.48 1.72
C GLY A 473 25.05 -10.72 1.18
N ASP A 474 25.99 -11.21 1.98
CA ASP A 474 26.74 -12.43 1.70
C ASP A 474 25.77 -13.61 1.50
N ARG A 475 25.95 -14.39 0.43
CA ARG A 475 25.07 -15.50 -0.02
C ARG A 475 24.95 -16.67 0.98
N ARG A 476 25.27 -16.49 2.27
CA ARG A 476 25.51 -17.58 3.23
C ARG A 476 24.75 -17.51 4.56
N LYS A 477 23.91 -16.50 4.80
CA LYS A 477 22.99 -16.52 5.95
C LYS A 477 21.64 -15.94 5.56
N GLU A 478 20.83 -16.74 4.88
CA GLU A 478 19.40 -16.44 4.77
C GLU A 478 18.83 -16.35 6.19
N LYS A 479 18.43 -15.15 6.62
CA LYS A 479 17.75 -14.99 7.91
C LYS A 479 16.39 -15.66 7.81
N CYS A 480 16.13 -16.62 8.68
CA CYS A 480 14.83 -17.27 8.78
C CYS A 480 13.87 -16.40 9.57
N PHE A 481 12.68 -16.20 9.02
CA PHE A 481 11.62 -15.42 9.64
C PHE A 481 10.49 -16.35 10.08
N PRO A 482 9.84 -16.08 11.22
CA PRO A 482 8.60 -16.75 11.58
C PRO A 482 7.43 -16.19 10.77
N MET A 483 6.60 -17.09 10.22
CA MET A 483 5.37 -16.76 9.53
C MET A 483 4.24 -16.53 10.53
N LYS A 484 3.39 -15.50 10.29
CA LYS A 484 2.11 -15.37 11.00
C LYS A 484 1.27 -16.64 10.79
N PRO A 485 0.69 -17.24 11.84
CA PRO A 485 -0.06 -18.48 11.71
C PRO A 485 -1.23 -18.35 10.73
N VAL A 486 -1.37 -19.31 9.81
CA VAL A 486 -2.45 -19.35 8.82
C VAL A 486 -3.42 -20.46 9.18
N SER A 487 -4.72 -20.15 9.22
CA SER A 487 -5.76 -21.13 9.54
C SER A 487 -6.40 -21.70 8.28
N ILE A 488 -6.47 -23.04 8.19
CA ILE A 488 -7.15 -23.79 7.13
C ILE A 488 -8.32 -24.61 7.71
N ASP A 489 -9.35 -24.93 6.92
CA ASP A 489 -10.50 -25.72 7.39
C ASP A 489 -10.09 -27.19 7.61
N SER A 490 -10.53 -27.81 8.72
CA SER A 490 -10.22 -29.21 9.01
C SER A 490 -10.87 -30.19 8.03
N ARG A 491 -11.90 -29.78 7.29
CA ARG A 491 -12.55 -30.55 6.20
C ARG A 491 -11.64 -30.80 4.99
N LEU A 492 -10.49 -30.13 4.90
CA LEU A 492 -9.50 -30.41 3.87
C LEU A 492 -8.77 -31.74 4.08
N PHE A 493 -8.90 -32.33 5.26
CA PHE A 493 -8.29 -33.60 5.62
C PHE A 493 -9.31 -34.75 5.49
N PRO A 494 -8.85 -35.99 5.23
CA PRO A 494 -9.74 -37.14 5.02
C PRO A 494 -10.58 -37.51 6.25
N GLU A 495 -10.12 -37.18 7.45
CA GLU A 495 -10.73 -37.53 8.73
C GLU A 495 -10.82 -36.28 9.63
N VAL A 496 -11.94 -36.13 10.36
CA VAL A 496 -12.12 -35.12 11.42
C VAL A 496 -12.58 -35.84 12.69
N PRO A 497 -11.86 -35.78 13.82
CA PRO A 497 -10.61 -35.04 14.06
C PRO A 497 -9.42 -35.56 13.25
N VAL A 498 -8.52 -34.67 12.87
CA VAL A 498 -7.42 -34.99 11.96
C VAL A 498 -6.39 -35.89 12.66
N SER A 499 -6.16 -37.07 12.10
CA SER A 499 -5.17 -38.01 12.63
C SER A 499 -3.76 -37.41 12.64
N ARG A 500 -2.98 -37.69 13.70
CA ARG A 500 -1.59 -37.18 13.86
C ARG A 500 -0.68 -37.58 12.69
N THR A 501 -0.95 -38.72 12.07
CA THR A 501 -0.25 -39.22 10.88
C THR A 501 -0.55 -38.36 9.65
N SER A 502 -1.81 -37.98 9.44
CA SER A 502 -2.24 -37.09 8.36
C SER A 502 -1.65 -35.68 8.51
N LEU A 503 -1.59 -35.14 9.73
CA LEU A 503 -0.91 -33.87 10.01
C LEU A 503 0.59 -33.93 9.70
N ARG A 504 1.27 -35.00 10.07
CA ARG A 504 2.70 -35.18 9.77
C ARG A 504 2.97 -35.29 8.27
N ARG A 505 2.17 -36.06 7.52
CA ARG A 505 2.29 -36.13 6.06
C ARG A 505 2.09 -34.78 5.40
N ALA A 506 1.10 -34.01 5.85
CA ALA A 506 0.88 -32.65 5.37
C ALA A 506 2.04 -31.70 5.71
N GLN A 507 2.61 -31.79 6.92
CA GLN A 507 3.82 -31.02 7.32
C GLN A 507 4.99 -31.34 6.40
N GLU A 508 5.25 -32.62 6.15
CA GLU A 508 6.38 -33.08 5.34
C GLU A 508 6.22 -32.70 3.87
N ALA A 509 5.02 -32.88 3.30
CA ALA A 509 4.69 -32.43 1.95
C ALA A 509 4.84 -30.90 1.82
N LEU A 510 4.33 -30.13 2.79
CA LEU A 510 4.51 -28.67 2.79
C LEU A 510 5.98 -28.28 2.87
N ARG A 511 6.77 -28.93 3.74
CA ARG A 511 8.21 -28.66 3.89
C ARG A 511 8.97 -28.92 2.59
N VAL A 512 8.74 -30.07 1.95
CA VAL A 512 9.41 -30.47 0.70
C VAL A 512 9.06 -29.53 -0.45
N HIS A 513 7.77 -29.20 -0.63
CA HIS A 513 7.33 -28.39 -1.77
C HIS A 513 7.52 -26.88 -1.58
N SER A 514 7.64 -26.39 -0.34
CA SER A 514 7.86 -24.96 -0.06
C SER A 514 9.32 -24.60 0.22
N GLY A 515 10.17 -25.58 0.58
CA GLY A 515 11.57 -25.33 0.96
C GLY A 515 11.74 -24.59 2.28
N VAL A 516 10.73 -24.65 3.16
CA VAL A 516 10.75 -24.02 4.49
C VAL A 516 11.55 -24.88 5.47
N GLU A 517 12.27 -24.26 6.42
CA GLU A 517 13.10 -25.00 7.38
C GLU A 517 12.26 -25.81 8.37
N ASP A 518 11.22 -25.17 8.95
CA ASP A 518 10.30 -25.78 9.90
C ASP A 518 8.84 -25.42 9.59
N VAL A 519 7.95 -26.41 9.63
CA VAL A 519 6.50 -26.25 9.41
C VAL A 519 5.75 -27.10 10.42
N SER A 520 4.89 -26.47 11.21
CA SER A 520 4.05 -27.10 12.22
C SER A 520 2.57 -26.88 11.91
N LEU A 521 1.79 -27.96 12.03
CA LEU A 521 0.33 -27.95 11.88
C LEU A 521 -0.30 -28.41 13.19
N ARG A 522 -1.29 -27.64 13.68
CA ARG A 522 -2.05 -27.95 14.90
C ARG A 522 -3.54 -27.80 14.65
N GLU A 523 -4.32 -28.84 14.90
CA GLU A 523 -5.78 -28.75 14.88
C GLU A 523 -6.31 -28.08 16.15
N ILE A 524 -7.28 -27.17 15.99
CA ILE A 524 -8.10 -26.59 17.05
C ILE A 524 -9.51 -27.15 16.88
N SER A 525 -9.80 -28.22 17.62
CA SER A 525 -11.04 -29.01 17.54
C SER A 525 -12.31 -28.17 17.74
N GLU A 526 -12.27 -27.19 18.64
CA GLU A 526 -13.40 -26.27 18.92
C GLU A 526 -13.79 -25.40 17.72
N SER A 527 -12.81 -25.06 16.87
CA SER A 527 -13.02 -24.14 15.73
C SER A 527 -13.07 -24.84 14.37
N LYS A 528 -12.89 -26.16 14.32
CA LYS A 528 -12.75 -26.97 13.10
C LYS A 528 -11.71 -26.38 12.12
N LYS A 529 -10.60 -25.87 12.66
CA LYS A 529 -9.51 -25.27 11.90
C LYS A 529 -8.18 -25.92 12.26
N VAL A 530 -7.31 -26.04 11.27
CA VAL A 530 -5.91 -26.41 11.44
C VAL A 530 -5.06 -25.16 11.25
N VAL A 531 -4.22 -24.85 12.23
CA VAL A 531 -3.30 -23.71 12.21
C VAL A 531 -1.95 -24.18 11.69
N VAL A 532 -1.43 -23.48 10.68
CA VAL A 532 -0.13 -23.69 10.06
C VAL A 532 0.81 -22.59 10.52
N SER A 533 1.87 -22.95 11.24
CA SER A 533 3.00 -22.09 11.61
C SER A 533 4.26 -22.57 10.90
N ALA A 534 5.11 -21.64 10.47
CA ALA A 534 6.27 -21.96 9.64
C ALA A 534 7.42 -20.98 9.87
N ASN A 535 8.66 -21.47 9.83
CA ASN A 535 9.88 -20.67 9.89
C ASN A 535 10.75 -20.98 8.67
N GLY A 536 11.14 -19.94 7.93
CA GLY A 536 12.00 -20.11 6.77
C GLY A 536 12.37 -18.79 6.11
N THR A 537 13.02 -18.88 4.97
CA THR A 537 13.39 -17.72 4.15
C THR A 537 12.15 -17.04 3.58
N VAL A 538 12.30 -15.76 3.19
CA VAL A 538 11.19 -15.02 2.57
C VAL A 538 10.67 -15.72 1.30
N GLN A 539 11.56 -16.35 0.53
CA GLN A 539 11.19 -17.07 -0.68
C GLN A 539 10.42 -18.36 -0.37
N SER A 540 10.87 -19.14 0.63
CA SER A 540 10.20 -20.39 1.01
C SER A 540 8.85 -20.15 1.68
N LEU A 541 8.73 -19.11 2.52
CA LEU A 541 7.45 -18.69 3.09
C LEU A 541 6.46 -18.19 2.03
N LYS A 542 6.93 -17.50 0.99
CA LYS A 542 6.08 -17.11 -0.14
C LYS A 542 5.58 -18.33 -0.92
N ALA A 543 6.44 -19.33 -1.15
CA ALA A 543 6.04 -20.59 -1.77
C ALA A 543 4.99 -21.33 -0.92
N LEU A 544 5.19 -21.39 0.41
CA LEU A 544 4.25 -21.98 1.35
C LEU A 544 2.87 -21.28 1.31
N LYS A 545 2.86 -19.94 1.40
CA LYS A 545 1.62 -19.14 1.30
C LYS A 545 0.92 -19.35 -0.04
N ALA A 546 1.67 -19.49 -1.14
CA ALA A 546 1.10 -19.74 -2.46
C ALA A 546 0.43 -21.12 -2.55
N ILE A 547 1.01 -22.15 -1.92
CA ILE A 547 0.40 -23.48 -1.83
C ILE A 547 -0.91 -23.39 -1.04
N LEU A 548 -0.88 -22.76 0.14
CA LEU A 548 -2.06 -22.63 1.03
C LEU A 548 -3.20 -21.79 0.44
N LYS A 549 -2.93 -20.94 -0.57
CA LYS A 549 -3.94 -20.14 -1.29
C LYS A 549 -4.57 -20.86 -2.49
N LYS A 550 -4.18 -22.11 -2.79
CA LYS A 550 -4.80 -22.91 -3.86
C LYS A 550 -6.25 -23.29 -3.52
N LYS A 551 -7.06 -23.61 -4.54
CA LYS A 551 -8.46 -24.05 -4.37
C LYS A 551 -8.56 -25.24 -3.44
N GLU A 552 -9.64 -25.32 -2.66
CA GLU A 552 -9.88 -26.39 -1.68
C GLU A 552 -9.72 -27.79 -2.28
N GLN A 553 -10.25 -28.05 -3.48
CA GLN A 553 -10.11 -29.33 -4.18
C GLN A 553 -8.65 -29.75 -4.41
N HIS A 554 -7.77 -28.78 -4.72
CA HIS A 554 -6.35 -29.03 -4.93
C HIS A 554 -5.61 -29.23 -3.60
N LEU A 555 -6.05 -28.54 -2.55
CA LEU A 555 -5.49 -28.70 -1.20
C LEU A 555 -5.88 -30.05 -0.59
N THR A 556 -7.12 -30.49 -0.75
CA THR A 556 -7.57 -31.83 -0.31
C THR A 556 -6.78 -32.93 -1.03
N TYR A 557 -6.58 -32.81 -2.34
CA TYR A 557 -5.72 -33.74 -3.09
C TYR A 557 -4.25 -33.69 -2.61
N PHE A 558 -3.72 -32.49 -2.38
CA PHE A 558 -2.35 -32.31 -1.91
C PHE A 558 -2.13 -32.91 -0.50
N PHE A 559 -3.04 -32.69 0.44
CA PHE A 559 -2.92 -33.22 1.80
C PHE A 559 -3.19 -34.74 1.90
N SER A 560 -3.88 -35.32 0.90
CA SER A 560 -4.10 -36.77 0.82
C SER A 560 -2.96 -37.51 0.11
N THR A 561 -2.39 -36.93 -0.94
CA THR A 561 -1.39 -37.61 -1.81
C THR A 561 0.05 -37.12 -1.64
N GLY A 562 0.25 -35.92 -1.08
CA GLY A 562 1.56 -35.27 -1.01
C GLY A 562 2.06 -34.70 -2.35
N LEU A 563 1.24 -34.77 -3.41
CA LEU A 563 1.58 -34.31 -4.76
C LEU A 563 0.79 -33.04 -5.12
N LEU A 564 1.46 -32.04 -5.68
CA LEU A 564 0.81 -30.87 -6.25
C LEU A 564 0.17 -31.24 -7.59
N PRO A 565 -1.15 -31.03 -7.79
CA PRO A 565 -1.76 -31.28 -9.09
C PRO A 565 -1.23 -30.24 -10.10
N GLY A 566 -0.58 -30.75 -11.16
CA GLY A 566 0.04 -29.97 -12.23
C GLY A 566 1.47 -29.48 -11.95
N ALA A 567 2.40 -30.42 -11.73
CA ALA A 567 3.83 -30.16 -11.92
C ALA A 567 4.16 -30.07 -13.42
#